data_AF-A0A954VCT0-F1
#
_entry.id   AF-A0A954VCT0-F1
#
_cell.length_a   1.000
_cell.length_b   1.000
_cell.length_c   1.000
_cell.angle_alpha   90.00
_cell.angle_beta   90.00
_cell.angle_gamma   90.00
#
_symmetry.space_group_name_H-M   'P 1'
#
loop_
_entity.id
_entity.type
_entity.pdbx_description
1 polymer ?
#
loop_
_entity_poly.entity_id
_entity_poly.type
_entity_poly.pdbx_seq_one_letter_code
_entity_poly.pdbx_strand_id
1 'polypeptide(L)'
;MCLIAIQYKLVPDAPVLVAANREERYDRVSLPPSIQSGKPRVLSGIDQEAGGTWLGVNQNGLFVGACNRRKIMPALISRSRGLLCRDMLRAGSAREAMDLAMEEVMTGKYNGANFICAD
;
A
#
# COMPACT_ATOMS: atom_id res chain seq x y z
N MET A 1 5.90 14.62 1.55
CA MET A 1 4.61 14.24 2.16
C MET A 1 3.79 13.49 1.12
N CYS A 2 3.38 12.25 1.37
CA CYS A 2 2.52 11.53 0.41
C CYS A 2 1.08 12.07 0.46
N LEU A 3 0.39 12.04 -0.67
CA LEU A 3 -1.02 12.41 -0.78
C LEU A 3 -1.79 11.31 -1.52
N ILE A 4 -2.97 10.97 -1.02
CA ILE A 4 -3.93 10.10 -1.71
C ILE A 4 -5.27 10.85 -1.75
N ALA A 5 -5.84 10.97 -2.94
CA ALA A 5 -7.18 11.48 -3.19
C ALA A 5 -8.06 10.34 -3.70
N ILE A 6 -9.27 10.24 -3.17
CA ILE A 6 -10.22 9.18 -3.49
C ILE A 6 -11.55 9.81 -3.87
N GLN A 7 -12.07 9.37 -5.00
CA GLN A 7 -13.41 9.69 -5.45
C GLN A 7 -14.22 8.40 -5.46
N TYR A 8 -15.35 8.41 -4.73
CA TYR A 8 -16.15 7.22 -4.47
C TYR A 8 -17.53 7.34 -5.10
N LYS A 9 -17.91 6.34 -5.90
CA LYS A 9 -19.21 6.19 -6.58
C LYS A 9 -19.68 7.40 -7.39
N LEU A 10 -18.73 8.17 -7.93
CA LEU A 10 -19.03 9.34 -8.77
C LEU A 10 -18.75 9.07 -10.25
N VAL A 11 -17.97 8.03 -10.59
CA VAL A 11 -17.70 7.59 -11.96
C VAL A 11 -18.37 6.22 -12.16
N PRO A 12 -19.33 6.05 -13.10
CA PRO A 12 -20.12 4.83 -13.25
C PRO A 12 -19.30 3.54 -13.39
N ASP A 13 -18.20 3.58 -14.14
CA ASP A 13 -17.35 2.40 -14.41
C ASP A 13 -16.09 2.33 -13.51
N ALA A 14 -15.94 3.27 -12.59
CA ALA A 14 -14.84 3.34 -11.64
C ALA A 14 -15.36 3.77 -10.25
N PRO A 15 -16.04 2.87 -9.52
CA PRO A 15 -16.65 3.21 -8.24
C PRO A 15 -15.63 3.65 -7.19
N VAL A 16 -14.36 3.29 -7.36
CA VAL A 16 -13.23 3.80 -6.59
C VAL A 16 -12.20 4.33 -7.58
N LEU A 17 -12.07 5.66 -7.66
CA LEU A 17 -11.01 6.32 -8.42
C LEU A 17 -9.98 6.88 -7.45
N VAL A 18 -8.71 6.54 -7.67
CA VAL A 18 -7.60 6.96 -6.80
C VAL A 18 -6.56 7.73 -7.59
N ALA A 19 -6.18 8.89 -7.07
CA ALA A 19 -4.97 9.60 -7.47
C ALA A 19 -4.02 9.67 -6.28
N ALA A 20 -2.74 9.35 -6.50
CA ALA A 20 -1.75 9.33 -5.44
C ALA A 20 -0.46 10.02 -5.88
N ASN A 21 0.08 10.86 -5.01
CA ASN A 21 1.42 11.40 -5.14
C ASN A 21 2.32 10.75 -4.09
N ARG A 22 3.34 10.00 -4.55
CA ARG A 22 4.37 9.42 -3.70
C ARG A 22 5.52 10.42 -3.61
N GLU A 23 5.69 11.03 -2.45
CA GLU A 23 6.87 11.83 -2.18
C GLU A 23 7.93 11.00 -1.48
N GLU A 24 9.06 10.84 -2.16
CA GLU A 24 10.19 10.00 -1.75
C GLU A 24 11.51 10.65 -2.13
N ARG A 25 12.61 10.23 -1.50
CA ARG A 25 13.96 10.57 -1.96
C ARG A 25 14.17 10.24 -3.44
N TYR A 26 14.82 11.15 -4.16
CA TYR A 26 15.15 10.98 -5.58
C TYR A 26 16.07 9.79 -5.87
N ASP A 27 16.91 9.39 -4.92
CA ASP A 27 17.85 8.28 -5.03
C ASP A 27 17.21 6.90 -4.77
N ARG A 28 15.96 6.86 -4.32
CA ARG A 28 15.25 5.61 -4.03
C ARG A 28 14.60 5.04 -5.29
N VAL A 29 15.37 4.19 -5.96
CA VAL A 29 14.97 3.55 -7.21
C VAL A 29 13.71 2.70 -7.04
N SER A 30 12.81 2.79 -8.02
CA SER A 30 11.60 1.98 -8.07
C SER A 30 11.28 1.54 -9.49
N LEU A 31 10.70 0.35 -9.64
CA LEU A 31 10.18 -0.14 -10.91
C LEU A 31 8.78 0.41 -11.17
N PRO A 32 8.46 0.74 -12.44
CA PRO A 32 7.13 1.20 -12.80
C PRO A 32 6.07 0.11 -12.53
N PRO A 33 4.79 0.49 -12.41
CA PRO A 33 3.71 -0.47 -12.20
C PRO A 33 3.70 -1.55 -13.28
N SER A 34 3.70 -2.81 -12.84
CA SER A 34 3.58 -3.99 -13.69
C SER A 34 2.78 -5.08 -12.97
N ILE A 35 2.24 -6.03 -13.73
CA ILE A 35 1.50 -7.16 -13.16
C ILE A 35 2.52 -8.13 -12.53
N GLN A 36 2.47 -8.24 -11.22
CA GLN A 36 3.25 -9.17 -10.42
C GLN A 36 2.64 -10.56 -10.47
N SER A 37 3.50 -11.58 -10.60
CA SER A 37 3.09 -12.98 -10.50
C SER A 37 2.62 -13.32 -9.08
N GLY A 38 1.68 -14.25 -8.98
CA GLY A 38 1.06 -14.63 -7.70
C GLY A 38 -0.42 -14.91 -7.84
N LYS A 39 -1.04 -15.28 -6.72
CA LYS A 39 -2.50 -15.41 -6.58
C LYS A 39 -2.91 -14.68 -5.29
N PRO A 40 -3.69 -13.59 -5.38
CA PRO A 40 -4.07 -12.88 -6.60
C PRO A 40 -2.88 -12.24 -7.33
N ARG A 41 -2.99 -12.04 -8.65
CA ARG A 41 -2.07 -11.16 -9.39
C ARG A 41 -2.28 -9.73 -8.94
N VAL A 42 -1.21 -8.93 -8.92
CA VAL A 42 -1.23 -7.55 -8.40
C VAL A 42 -0.60 -6.62 -9.41
N LEU A 43 -1.27 -5.53 -9.78
CA LEU A 43 -0.67 -4.42 -10.50
C LEU A 43 -0.12 -3.43 -9.47
N SER A 44 1.21 -3.30 -9.41
CA SER A 44 1.87 -2.39 -8.48
C SER A 44 3.28 -2.03 -8.97
N GLY A 45 3.79 -0.89 -8.51
CA GLY A 45 5.23 -0.61 -8.59
C GLY A 45 6.02 -1.46 -7.59
N ILE A 46 7.35 -1.42 -7.70
CA ILE A 46 8.24 -2.11 -6.74
C ILE A 46 9.31 -1.13 -6.28
N ASP A 47 9.41 -0.92 -4.98
CA ASP A 47 10.54 -0.24 -4.34
C ASP A 47 11.75 -1.18 -4.37
N GLN A 48 12.83 -0.81 -5.06
CA GLN A 48 13.99 -1.69 -5.22
C GLN A 48 14.87 -1.75 -3.97
N GLU A 49 14.74 -0.80 -3.04
CA GLU A 49 15.52 -0.78 -1.81
C GLU A 49 14.94 -1.77 -0.78
N ALA A 50 13.63 -1.73 -0.53
CA ALA A 50 12.98 -2.58 0.47
C ALA A 50 12.12 -3.71 -0.10
N GLY A 51 11.95 -3.80 -1.43
CA GLY A 51 11.13 -4.81 -2.11
C GLY A 51 9.61 -4.65 -1.94
N GLY A 52 9.15 -3.54 -1.35
CA GLY A 52 7.73 -3.27 -1.10
C GLY A 52 7.02 -2.55 -2.25
N THR A 53 5.79 -2.10 -2.01
CA THR A 53 5.07 -1.15 -2.87
C THR A 53 4.45 -0.02 -2.05
N TRP A 54 4.06 1.08 -2.70
CA TRP A 54 3.34 2.21 -2.10
C TRP A 54 1.86 2.22 -2.45
N LEU A 55 1.47 1.57 -3.55
CA LEU A 55 0.08 1.33 -3.92
C LEU A 55 -0.04 0.17 -4.91
N GLY A 56 -1.23 -0.41 -5.01
CA GLY A 56 -1.54 -1.38 -6.05
C GLY A 56 -3.02 -1.74 -6.08
N VAL A 57 -3.38 -2.53 -7.09
CA VAL A 57 -4.69 -3.16 -7.23
C VAL A 57 -4.49 -4.64 -7.55
N ASN A 58 -5.22 -5.53 -6.89
CA ASN A 58 -5.15 -6.95 -7.17
C ASN A 58 -6.25 -7.41 -8.14
N GLN A 59 -6.15 -8.66 -8.61
CA GLN A 59 -7.08 -9.22 -9.60
C GLN A 59 -8.54 -9.34 -9.10
N ASN A 60 -8.78 -9.20 -7.79
CA ASN A 60 -10.11 -9.22 -7.21
C ASN A 60 -10.74 -7.82 -7.15
N GLY A 61 -10.02 -6.77 -7.60
CA GLY A 61 -10.47 -5.38 -7.53
C GLY A 61 -10.04 -4.65 -6.25
N LEU A 62 -9.34 -5.32 -5.33
CA LEU A 62 -8.86 -4.70 -4.09
C LEU A 62 -7.73 -3.71 -4.37
N PHE A 63 -7.98 -2.43 -4.07
CA PHE A 63 -6.99 -1.37 -3.96
C PHE A 63 -6.37 -1.36 -2.56
N VAL A 64 -5.06 -1.15 -2.49
CA VAL A 64 -4.35 -0.80 -1.25
C VAL A 64 -3.34 0.32 -1.53
N GLY A 65 -3.30 1.33 -0.68
CA GLY A 65 -2.32 2.41 -0.71
C GLY A 65 -1.71 2.68 0.66
N ALA A 66 -0.45 3.09 0.69
CA ALA A 66 0.29 3.42 1.90
C ALA A 66 0.84 4.86 1.87
N CYS A 67 0.56 5.61 2.93
CA CYS A 67 1.10 6.95 3.16
C CYS A 67 1.98 6.98 4.41
N ASN A 68 3.09 7.72 4.33
CA ASN A 68 3.97 7.93 5.47
C ASN A 68 3.26 8.77 6.56
N ARG A 69 3.35 8.33 7.81
CA ARG A 69 2.88 9.09 8.99
C ARG A 69 4.02 9.21 10.00
N ARG A 70 4.18 10.38 10.62
CA ARG A 70 5.17 10.55 11.70
C ARG A 70 4.75 9.73 12.92
N LYS A 71 5.68 8.95 13.48
CA LYS A 71 5.53 8.21 14.74
C LYS A 71 6.46 8.85 15.77
N ILE A 72 5.95 9.14 16.97
CA ILE A 72 6.71 9.82 18.03
C ILE A 72 7.90 8.96 18.48
N MET A 73 7.66 7.66 18.66
CA MET A 73 8.68 6.68 19.01
C MET A 73 8.79 5.65 17.86
N PRO A 74 9.67 5.90 16.86
CA PRO A 74 9.92 4.93 15.79
C PRO A 74 10.64 3.70 16.35
N ALA A 75 10.49 2.57 15.68
CA ALA A 75 11.24 1.36 16.02
C ALA A 75 12.73 1.55 15.69
N LEU A 76 13.63 1.04 16.54
CA LEU A 76 15.08 1.05 16.29
C LEU A 76 15.44 0.37 14.97
N ILE A 77 14.77 -0.76 14.68
CA ILE A 77 14.85 -1.48 13.41
C ILE A 77 13.42 -1.64 12.92
N SER A 78 13.08 -0.94 11.83
CA SER A 78 11.72 -0.96 11.28
C SER A 78 11.62 -1.81 10.02
N ARG A 79 10.62 -2.68 9.95
CA ARG A 79 10.20 -3.33 8.71
C ARG A 79 9.60 -2.29 7.77
N SER A 80 9.84 -2.45 6.47
CA SER A 80 9.29 -1.53 5.46
C SER A 80 7.76 -1.60 5.43
N ARG A 81 7.11 -0.44 5.53
CA ARG A 81 5.65 -0.29 5.37
C ARG A 81 5.19 -0.75 3.98
N GLY A 82 6.05 -0.63 2.97
CA GLY A 82 5.73 -1.08 1.63
C GLY A 82 5.68 -2.60 1.50
N LEU A 83 6.38 -3.34 2.38
CA LEU A 83 6.22 -4.80 2.44
C LEU A 83 4.83 -5.15 2.98
N LEU A 84 4.36 -4.45 4.01
CA LEU A 84 3.01 -4.66 4.54
C LEU A 84 1.93 -4.28 3.50
N CYS A 85 2.11 -3.17 2.77
CA CYS A 85 1.21 -2.82 1.66
C CYS A 85 1.15 -3.93 0.59
N ARG A 86 2.30 -4.53 0.26
CA ARG A 86 2.39 -5.65 -0.68
C ARG A 86 1.71 -6.92 -0.12
N ASP A 87 1.85 -7.18 1.17
CA ASP A 87 1.22 -8.33 1.83
C ASP A 87 -0.31 -8.15 1.89
N MET A 88 -0.80 -6.95 2.22
CA MET A 88 -2.23 -6.58 2.16
C MET A 88 -2.84 -6.80 0.77
N LEU A 89 -2.10 -6.53 -0.32
CA LEU A 89 -2.59 -6.74 -1.70
C LEU A 89 -2.82 -8.22 -2.05
N ARG A 90 -2.37 -9.16 -1.22
CA ARG A 90 -2.63 -10.59 -1.39
C ARG A 90 -3.98 -11.03 -0.79
N ALA A 91 -4.63 -10.18 -0.02
CA ALA A 91 -5.92 -10.46 0.59
C ALA A 91 -7.02 -10.60 -0.46
N GLY A 92 -8.07 -11.34 -0.11
CA GLY A 92 -9.26 -11.52 -0.92
C GLY A 92 -10.18 -10.30 -0.94
N SER A 93 -10.14 -9.46 0.11
CA SER A 93 -11.00 -8.29 0.29
C SER A 93 -10.34 -7.17 1.11
N ALA A 94 -10.94 -5.98 1.11
CA ALA A 94 -10.49 -4.83 1.90
C ALA A 94 -10.60 -5.10 3.41
N ARG A 95 -11.61 -5.87 3.84
CA ARG A 95 -11.77 -6.28 5.24
C ARG A 95 -10.60 -7.16 5.69
N GLU A 96 -10.28 -8.19 4.92
CA GLU A 96 -9.16 -9.10 5.22
C GLU A 96 -7.81 -8.36 5.20
N ALA A 97 -7.63 -7.44 4.24
CA ALA A 97 -6.44 -6.59 4.18
C ALA A 97 -6.30 -5.70 5.43
N MET A 98 -7.41 -5.12 5.91
CA MET A 98 -7.44 -4.31 7.12
C MET A 98 -7.08 -5.13 8.36
N ASP A 99 -7.62 -6.34 8.50
CA ASP A 99 -7.33 -7.24 9.62
C ASP A 99 -5.85 -7.60 9.68
N LEU A 100 -5.26 -8.00 8.55
CA LEU A 100 -3.84 -8.27 8.42
C LEU A 100 -2.99 -7.04 8.80
N ALA A 101 -3.38 -5.85 8.33
CA ALA A 101 -2.66 -4.62 8.64
C ALA A 101 -2.72 -4.28 10.14
N MET A 102 -3.87 -4.48 10.79
CA MET A 102 -4.05 -4.24 12.21
C MET A 102 -3.16 -5.16 13.05
N GLU A 103 -3.15 -6.46 12.74
CA GLU A 103 -2.28 -7.43 13.43
C GLU A 103 -0.80 -7.06 13.29
N GLU A 104 -0.35 -6.78 12.07
CA GLU A 104 1.05 -6.47 11.77
C GLU A 104 1.50 -5.14 12.41
N VAL A 105 0.67 -4.09 12.38
CA VAL A 105 1.00 -2.79 12.98
C VAL A 105 1.12 -2.89 14.50
N MET A 106 0.30 -3.74 15.15
CA MET A 106 0.34 -3.96 16.60
C MET A 106 1.63 -4.64 17.08
N THR A 107 2.39 -5.30 16.20
CA THR A 107 3.73 -5.83 16.53
C THR A 107 4.75 -4.74 16.88
N GLY A 108 4.46 -3.47 16.56
CA GLY A 108 5.36 -2.34 16.79
C GLY A 108 6.57 -2.28 15.84
N LYS A 109 6.72 -3.24 14.91
CA LYS A 109 7.88 -3.37 14.01
C LYS A 109 7.89 -2.37 12.85
N TYR A 110 6.85 -1.58 12.67
CA TYR A 110 6.74 -0.61 11.59
C TYR A 110 6.86 0.83 12.08
N ASN A 111 7.46 1.68 11.24
CA ASN A 111 7.31 3.12 11.36
C ASN A 111 5.86 3.54 11.09
N GLY A 112 5.50 4.77 11.49
CA GLY A 112 4.14 5.28 11.30
C GLY A 112 3.72 5.25 9.83
N ALA A 113 2.50 4.76 9.60
CA ALA A 113 1.86 4.68 8.30
C ALA A 113 0.37 4.94 8.44
N ASN A 114 -0.24 5.43 7.36
CA ASN A 114 -1.66 5.27 7.11
C ASN A 114 -1.81 4.29 5.94
N PHE A 115 -2.65 3.28 6.09
CA PHE A 115 -3.05 2.39 5.00
C PHE A 115 -4.49 2.69 4.63
N ILE A 116 -4.78 2.62 3.34
CA ILE A 116 -6.15 2.73 2.81
C ILE A 116 -6.37 1.51 1.93
N CYS A 117 -7.52 0.86 2.07
CA CYS A 117 -7.95 -0.24 1.22
C CYS A 117 -9.43 -0.10 0.85
N ALA A 118 -9.78 -0.54 -0.36
CA ALA A 118 -11.14 -0.49 -0.89
C ALA A 118 -11.33 -1.55 -1.99
N ASP A 119 -12.52 -2.13 -2.09
CA ASP A 119 -12.97 -3.09 -3.09
C ASP A 119 -14.47 -2.93 -3.42
#